data_AF-A0A3S2UID1-F1
#
_entry.id   AF-A0A3S2UID1-F1
#
_cell.length_a   1.000
_cell.length_b   1.000
_cell.length_c   1.000
_cell.angle_alpha   90.00
_cell.angle_beta   90.00
_cell.angle_gamma   90.00
#
_symmetry.space_group_name_H-M   'P 1'
#
loop_
_entity.id
_entity.type
_entity.pdbx_description
1 polymer ?
#
loop_
_entity_poly.entity_id
_entity_poly.type
_entity_poly.pdbx_seq_one_letter_code
_entity_poly.pdbx_strand_id
1 'polypeptide(L)' 'MSIKQKLSEPKISSWLTSNEVKQILKISDCHLMHLRLTGKLEFIKEGRRYFYLLPSEFVPGRL' A
#
# COMPACT_ATOMS: atom_id res chain seq x y z
N MET A 1 -29.64 20.50 -7.68
CA MET A 1 -28.88 20.98 -6.52
C MET A 1 -28.11 19.83 -5.89
N SER A 2 -26.79 19.91 -5.99
CA SER A 2 -25.72 19.28 -5.20
C SER A 2 -25.92 17.90 -4.56
N ILE A 3 -25.25 16.92 -5.20
CA ILE A 3 -24.30 15.93 -4.64
C ILE A 3 -24.55 15.36 -3.23
N LYS A 4 -24.86 14.06 -3.17
CA LYS A 4 -24.37 13.20 -2.09
C LYS A 4 -23.37 12.22 -2.69
N GLN A 5 -22.11 12.43 -2.30
CA GLN A 5 -20.96 11.59 -2.59
C GLN A 5 -21.29 10.12 -2.38
N LYS A 6 -21.09 9.32 -3.43
CA LYS A 6 -20.86 7.88 -3.32
C LYS A 6 -19.47 7.64 -3.90
N LEU A 7 -18.44 8.18 -3.24
CA LEU A 7 -17.07 7.85 -3.59
C LEU A 7 -16.79 6.49 -2.97
N SER A 8 -17.05 5.46 -3.76
CA SER A 8 -16.34 4.19 -3.77
C SER A 8 -15.16 4.15 -2.81
N GLU A 9 -15.31 3.50 -1.66
CA GLU A 9 -14.18 3.14 -0.82
C GLU A 9 -13.58 1.84 -1.39
N PRO A 10 -12.43 1.82 -2.07
CA PRO A 10 -11.56 0.67 -1.95
C PRO A 10 -10.97 0.75 -0.54
N LYS A 11 -11.76 0.33 0.45
CA LYS A 11 -11.29 0.13 1.82
C LYS A 11 -10.42 -1.12 1.83
N ILE A 12 -9.21 -1.02 1.28
CA ILE A 12 -8.20 -2.06 1.42
C ILE A 12 -7.48 -1.79 2.75
N SER A 13 -8.24 -1.90 3.85
CA SER A 13 -7.69 -1.94 5.22
C SER A 13 -7.20 -3.35 5.55
N SER A 14 -6.56 -4.01 4.57
CA SER A 14 -6.01 -5.35 4.73
C SER A 14 -4.49 -5.24 4.76
N TRP A 15 -3.88 -5.86 5.76
CA TRP A 15 -2.45 -6.04 5.84
C TRP A 15 -1.99 -6.96 4.69
N LEU A 16 -1.25 -6.39 3.74
CA LEU A 16 -0.81 -7.08 2.54
C LEU A 16 0.62 -7.60 2.72
N THR A 17 0.90 -8.77 2.21
CA THR A 17 2.26 -9.31 2.22
C THR A 17 3.18 -8.55 1.26
N SER A 18 4.50 -8.67 1.46
CA SER A 18 5.50 -8.10 0.53
C SER A 18 5.22 -8.45 -0.94
N ASN A 19 4.70 -9.65 -1.22
CA ASN A 19 4.41 -10.08 -2.59
C ASN A 19 3.19 -9.36 -3.16
N GLU A 20 2.11 -9.25 -2.39
CA GLU A 20 0.90 -8.55 -2.82
C GLU A 20 1.17 -7.06 -3.05
N VAL A 21 1.89 -6.41 -2.13
CA VAL A 21 2.25 -4.99 -2.28
C VAL A 21 3.10 -4.76 -3.52
N LYS A 22 4.09 -5.62 -3.80
CA LYS A 22 4.88 -5.53 -5.02
C LYS A 22 4.01 -5.66 -6.28
N GLN A 23 3.01 -6.54 -6.26
CA GLN A 23 2.10 -6.73 -7.40
C GLN A 23 1.17 -5.53 -7.60
N ILE A 24 0.62 -4.97 -6.51
CA ILE A 24 -0.31 -3.84 -6.56
C ILE A 24 0.43 -2.55 -6.96
N LEU A 25 1.55 -2.25 -6.29
CA LEU A 25 2.35 -1.07 -6.56
C LEU A 25 3.24 -1.20 -7.81
N LYS A 26 3.40 -2.42 -8.34
CA LYS A 26 4.33 -2.75 -9.43
C LYS A 26 5.75 -2.26 -9.14
N ILE A 27 6.21 -2.44 -7.89
CA ILE A 27 7.55 -2.06 -7.44
C ILE A 27 8.46 -3.26 -7.23
N SER A 28 9.76 -3.04 -7.35
CA SER A 28 10.80 -4.02 -7.00
C SER A 28 10.97 -4.14 -5.48
N ASP A 29 11.60 -5.23 -5.04
CA ASP A 29 12.00 -5.47 -3.65
C ASP A 29 12.88 -4.33 -3.06
N CYS A 30 13.84 -3.82 -3.83
CA CYS A 30 14.65 -2.66 -3.45
C CYS A 30 13.78 -1.42 -3.18
N HIS A 31 12.78 -1.15 -4.02
CA HIS A 31 11.86 -0.02 -3.81
C HIS A 31 10.98 -0.22 -2.57
N LEU A 32 10.48 -1.45 -2.35
CA LEU A 32 9.70 -1.77 -1.16
C LEU A 32 10.52 -1.56 0.11
N MET A 33 11.79 -1.95 0.09
CA MET A 33 12.73 -1.69 1.19
C MET A 33 12.96 -0.20 1.40
N HIS A 34 13.14 0.60 0.35
CA HIS A 34 13.24 2.05 0.47
C HIS A 34 11.98 2.67 1.08
N LEU A 35 10.78 2.26 0.65
CA LEU A 35 9.52 2.75 1.24
C LEU A 35 9.42 2.42 2.74
N ARG A 36 9.85 1.21 3.13
CA ARG A 36 9.95 0.80 4.53
C ARG A 36 10.95 1.64 5.32
N LEU A 37 12.14 1.88 4.76
CA LEU A 37 13.21 2.64 5.42
C LEU A 37 12.92 4.14 5.50
N THR A 38 12.24 4.69 4.50
CA THR A 38 11.87 6.11 4.44
C THR A 38 10.61 6.43 5.25
N GLY A 39 9.96 5.43 5.85
CA GLY A 39 8.72 5.61 6.60
C GLY A 39 7.52 6.01 5.75
N LYS A 40 7.61 5.82 4.42
CA LYS A 40 6.53 6.14 3.46
C LYS A 40 5.44 5.09 3.41
N LEU A 41 5.64 3.93 4.04
CA LEU A 41 4.72 2.82 4.02
C LEU A 41 4.60 2.23 5.41
N GLU A 42 3.38 2.14 5.92
CA GLU A 42 3.10 1.48 7.19
C GLU A 42 3.31 -0.03 7.04
N PHE A 43 4.03 -0.61 8.00
CA PHE A 43 4.32 -2.04 8.02
C PHE A 43 4.24 -2.61 9.43
N ILE A 44 3.82 -3.86 9.52
CA ILE A 44 3.91 -4.68 10.73
C ILE A 44 4.78 -5.89 10.46
N LYS A 45 5.51 -6.32 11.47
CA LYS A 45 6.29 -7.55 11.44
C LYS A 45 5.64 -8.57 12.34
N GLU A 46 5.14 -9.66 11.76
CA GLU A 46 4.56 -10.78 12.49
C GLU A 46 5.50 -11.99 12.34
N GLY A 47 6.28 -12.25 13.40
CA GLY A 47 7.31 -13.28 13.40
C GLY A 47 8.39 -13.04 12.34
N ARG A 48 8.38 -13.87 11.28
CA ARG A 48 9.32 -13.80 10.14
C ARG A 48 8.74 -13.10 8.91
N ARG A 49 7.46 -12.73 8.93
CA ARG A 49 6.76 -12.12 7.79
C ARG A 49 6.58 -10.62 8.03
N TYR A 50 6.62 -9.87 6.94
CA TYR A 50 6.27 -8.45 6.91
C TYR A 50 4.94 -8.29 6.19
N PHE A 51 4.07 -7.50 6.80
CA PHE A 51 2.84 -7.03 6.19
C PHE A 51 2.85 -5.52 6.11
N TYR A 52 2.13 -4.99 5.14
CA TYR A 52 2.15 -3.59 4.77
C TYR A 52 0.73 -3.10 4.57
N LEU A 53 0.46 -1.87 4.98
CA LEU A 53 -0.80 -1.21 4.75
C LEU A 53 -0.62 -0.25 3.57
N LEU A 54 -1.41 -0.43 2.51
CA LEU A 54 -1.40 0.49 1.37
C LEU A 54 -2.44 1.59 1.59
N PRO A 55 -2.04 2.87 1.60
CA PRO A 55 -3.00 3.94 1.47
C PRO A 55 -3.69 3.83 0.09
N SER A 56 -4.99 4.09 0.06
CA SER A 56 -5.82 4.06 -1.15
C SER A 56 -5.36 5.01 -2.26
N GLU A 57 -4.44 5.92 -1.96
CA GLU A 57 -3.90 6.94 -2.87
C GLU A 57 -2.63 6.49 -3.63
N PHE A 58 -2.13 5.27 -3.42
CA PHE A 58 -0.99 4.78 -4.21
C PHE A 58 -1.40 4.48 -5.66
N VAL A 59 -1.21 5.45 -6.54
CA VAL A 59 -1.34 5.29 -8.00
C VAL A 59 -0.06 4.66 -8.56
N PRO A 60 -0.12 3.46 -9.16
CA PRO A 60 1.04 2.87 -9.82
C PRO A 60 1.39 3.68 -11.09
N GLY A 61 2.61 4.22 -11.14
CA GLY A 61 3.15 4.87 -12.36
C GLY A 61 3.41 6.38 -12.29
N ARG A 62 3.47 6.99 -11.10
CA ARG A 62 3.87 8.40 -10.95
C ARG A 62 4.87 8.58 -9.80
N LEU A 63 6.13 8.22 -10.05
CA LEU A 63 7.30 8.72 -9.31
C LEU A 63 8.39 9.05 -10.32
#